data_AF-A0A151EZ36-F1
#
_entry.id   AF-A0A151EZ36-F1
#
_cell.length_a   1.000
_cell.length_b   1.000
_cell.length_c   1.000
_cell.angle_alpha   90.00
_cell.angle_beta   90.00
_cell.angle_gamma   90.00
#
_symmetry.space_group_name_H-M   'P 1'
#
loop_
_entity.id
_entity.type
_entity.pdbx_description
1 polymer ?
#
loop_
_entity_poly.entity_id
_entity_poly.type
_entity_poly.pdbx_seq_one_letter_code
_entity_poly.pdbx_strand_id
1 'polypeptide(L)'
;MVRLSTAQSGKALGICCVYVVVTVVGLVLWQYSVAYAVFYAVFSGIWVLLAAYIGLTLAEDLDFEPLPLVTNLKDVKKVGKWIGFTVIAFLLIFGAYKGISMAAHHISTNILGETFPSESFFETHYPGASPFAAFFLIFASAGIMGEVFFRLFALNLIWKLTKNAGIAIVVSSVIFSIYFLTPLNPKNEIMWGFPFYHLVVNTFAGIFLGYAYKKLGFESVVVVRTLMTFFG
;
A
#
# COMPACT_ATOMS: atom_id res chain seq x y z
N MET A 1 29.25 -0.08 -11.98
CA MET A 1 29.45 -0.07 -10.50
C MET A 1 28.51 0.97 -9.93
N VAL A 2 27.38 0.56 -9.35
CA VAL A 2 26.42 1.50 -8.74
C VAL A 2 27.03 1.98 -7.43
N ARG A 3 27.44 3.25 -7.35
CA ARG A 3 27.84 3.85 -6.07
C ARG A 3 26.58 3.93 -5.20
N LEU A 4 26.59 3.22 -4.09
CA LEU A 4 25.51 3.21 -3.11
C LEU A 4 25.41 4.62 -2.49
N SER A 5 24.32 5.33 -2.76
CA SER A 5 24.02 6.62 -2.13
C SER A 5 23.72 6.39 -0.64
N THR A 6 24.60 6.87 0.24
CA THR A 6 24.41 6.78 1.71
C THR A 6 23.10 7.41 2.17
N ALA A 7 22.58 8.39 1.42
CA ALA A 7 21.29 9.02 1.67
C ALA A 7 20.11 8.07 1.47
N GLN A 8 20.13 7.23 0.43
CA GLN A 8 19.03 6.26 0.20
C GLN A 8 19.04 5.13 1.21
N SER A 9 20.22 4.68 1.63
CA SER A 9 20.34 3.70 2.72
C SER A 9 19.68 4.22 4.00
N GLY A 10 19.90 5.49 4.35
CA GLY A 10 19.26 6.12 5.51
C GLY A 10 17.73 6.21 5.38
N LYS A 11 17.23 6.63 4.22
CA LYS A 11 15.79 6.71 3.93
C LYS A 11 15.11 5.34 3.99
N ALA A 12 15.70 4.31 3.37
CA ALA A 12 15.17 2.95 3.37
C ALA A 12 15.16 2.34 4.78
N LEU A 13 16.22 2.57 5.57
CA LEU A 13 16.27 2.16 6.97
C LEU A 13 15.16 2.83 7.79
N GLY A 14 14.91 4.13 7.57
CA GLY A 14 13.80 4.85 8.19
C GLY A 14 12.44 4.20 7.93
N ILE A 15 12.14 3.87 6.67
CA ILE A 15 10.89 3.16 6.29
C ILE A 15 10.80 1.81 7.01
N CYS A 16 11.88 1.03 7.01
CA CYS A 16 11.92 -0.27 7.69
C CYS A 16 11.72 -0.14 9.21
N CYS A 17 12.36 0.83 9.86
CA CYS A 17 12.19 1.07 11.29
C CYS A 17 10.75 1.41 11.64
N VAL A 18 10.10 2.29 10.86
CA VAL A 18 8.67 2.61 11.06
C VAL A 18 7.83 1.35 10.90
N TYR A 19 8.04 0.58 9.82
CA TYR A 19 7.35 -0.69 9.59
C TYR A 19 7.47 -1.66 10.77
N VAL A 20 8.69 -1.89 11.27
CA VAL A 20 8.94 -2.79 12.39
C VAL A 20 8.18 -2.33 13.63
N VAL A 21 8.30 -1.05 13.99
CA VAL A 21 7.63 -0.48 15.17
C VAL A 21 6.11 -0.63 15.06
N VAL A 22 5.51 -0.23 13.94
CA VAL A 22 4.04 -0.29 13.79
C VAL A 22 3.51 -1.71 13.72
N THR A 23 4.29 -2.65 13.16
CA THR A 23 3.94 -4.07 13.12
C THR A 23 3.96 -4.67 14.54
N VAL A 24 5.01 -4.38 15.32
CA VAL A 24 5.12 -4.87 16.70
C VAL A 24 3.97 -4.31 17.55
N VAL A 25 3.73 -3.00 17.48
CA VAL A 25 2.62 -2.36 18.21
C VAL A 25 1.28 -2.98 17.81
N GLY A 26 1.02 -3.11 16.51
CA GLY A 26 -0.22 -3.70 16.01
C GLY A 26 -0.44 -5.14 16.48
N LEU A 27 0.58 -6.00 16.40
CA LEU A 27 0.48 -7.40 16.81
C LEU A 27 0.34 -7.55 18.34
N VAL A 28 1.03 -6.74 19.14
CA VAL A 28 0.89 -6.75 20.60
C VAL A 28 -0.49 -6.27 21.03
N LEU A 29 -1.03 -5.22 20.38
CA LEU A 29 -2.41 -4.77 20.61
C LEU A 29 -3.45 -5.80 20.11
N TRP A 30 -3.06 -6.67 19.18
CA TRP A 30 -3.82 -7.86 18.76
C TRP A 30 -3.52 -9.08 19.64
N GLN A 31 -2.95 -8.89 20.83
CA GLN A 31 -2.73 -9.94 21.84
C GLN A 31 -1.74 -11.05 21.43
N TYR A 32 -0.92 -10.84 20.39
CA TYR A 32 0.22 -11.72 20.14
C TYR A 32 1.33 -11.45 21.16
N SER A 33 2.15 -12.48 21.42
CA SER A 33 3.32 -12.31 22.29
C SER A 33 4.34 -11.33 21.68
N VAL A 34 5.02 -10.56 22.53
CA VAL A 34 6.07 -9.63 22.09
C VAL A 34 7.16 -10.35 21.30
N ALA A 35 7.55 -11.56 21.72
CA ALA A 35 8.55 -12.36 21.03
C ALA A 35 8.12 -12.70 19.59
N TYR A 36 6.87 -13.16 19.40
CA TYR A 36 6.31 -13.41 18.08
C TYR A 36 6.26 -12.14 17.23
N ALA A 37 5.76 -11.04 17.82
CA ALA A 37 5.60 -9.77 17.14
C ALA A 37 6.95 -9.23 16.62
N VAL A 38 7.99 -9.25 17.45
CA VAL A 38 9.35 -8.81 17.08
C VAL A 38 9.94 -9.73 16.01
N PHE A 39 9.85 -11.04 16.18
CA PHE A 39 10.35 -12.00 15.21
C PHE A 39 9.71 -11.78 13.83
N TYR A 40 8.38 -11.73 13.78
CA TYR A 40 7.63 -11.51 12.53
C TYR A 40 8.01 -10.17 11.88
N ALA A 41 8.04 -9.08 12.68
CA ALA A 41 8.33 -7.74 12.18
C ALA A 41 9.75 -7.61 11.61
N VAL A 42 10.75 -8.21 12.26
CA VAL A 42 12.14 -8.15 11.79
C VAL A 42 12.31 -8.93 10.48
N PHE A 43 11.80 -10.16 10.41
CA PHE A 43 11.92 -10.98 9.20
C PHE A 43 11.20 -10.38 8.00
N SER A 44 9.97 -9.91 8.20
CA SER A 44 9.23 -9.21 7.14
C SER A 44 9.85 -7.84 6.81
N GLY A 45 10.44 -7.16 7.79
CA GLY A 45 11.12 -5.89 7.63
C GLY A 45 12.36 -5.96 6.73
N ILE A 46 13.05 -7.10 6.65
CA ILE A 46 14.16 -7.31 5.70
C ILE A 46 13.68 -7.11 4.26
N TRP A 47 12.53 -7.69 3.91
CA TRP A 47 11.98 -7.54 2.57
C TRP A 47 11.55 -6.11 2.27
N VAL A 48 10.93 -5.43 3.25
CA VAL A 48 10.59 -4.00 3.15
C VAL A 48 11.84 -3.16 2.94
N LEU A 49 12.92 -3.43 3.69
CA LEU A 49 14.19 -2.71 3.57
C LEU A 49 14.80 -2.87 2.17
N LEU A 50 14.87 -4.10 1.67
CA LEU A 50 15.44 -4.38 0.35
C LEU A 50 14.62 -3.74 -0.78
N ALA A 51 13.30 -3.89 -0.74
CA ALA A 51 12.41 -3.31 -1.74
C ALA A 51 12.42 -1.77 -1.69
N ALA A 52 12.42 -1.18 -0.48
CA ALA A 52 12.51 0.27 -0.32
C ALA A 52 13.86 0.82 -0.80
N TYR A 53 14.96 0.12 -0.50
CA TYR A 53 16.29 0.51 -0.95
C TYR A 53 16.37 0.54 -2.48
N ILE A 54 15.99 -0.55 -3.13
CA ILE A 54 16.02 -0.65 -4.59
C ILE A 54 15.05 0.38 -5.20
N GLY A 55 13.83 0.48 -4.67
CA GLY A 55 12.82 1.42 -5.16
C GLY A 55 13.26 2.89 -5.08
N LEU A 56 13.91 3.28 -3.98
CA LEU A 56 14.47 4.62 -3.80
C LEU A 56 15.64 4.89 -4.75
N THR A 57 16.54 3.93 -4.95
CA THR A 57 17.62 4.05 -5.95
C THR A 57 17.08 4.15 -7.37
N LEU A 58 15.97 3.46 -7.69
CA LEU A 58 15.32 3.58 -8.99
C LEU A 58 14.69 4.96 -9.17
N ALA A 59 14.17 5.57 -8.09
CA ALA A 59 13.53 6.88 -8.09
C ALA A 59 14.50 8.07 -8.24
N GLU A 60 15.80 7.93 -7.91
CA GLU A 60 16.77 9.03 -7.99
C GLU A 60 16.85 9.69 -9.38
N ASP A 61 16.65 8.90 -10.43
CA ASP A 61 16.74 9.35 -11.82
C ASP A 61 15.36 9.74 -12.41
N LEU A 62 14.30 9.76 -11.59
CA LEU A 62 12.94 10.05 -12.02
C LEU A 62 12.55 11.47 -11.61
N ASP A 63 11.65 12.07 -12.40
CA ASP A 63 11.22 13.46 -12.23
C ASP A 63 10.14 13.62 -11.15
N PHE A 64 10.44 13.24 -9.90
CA PHE A 64 9.64 13.55 -8.70
C PHE A 64 10.42 13.29 -7.40
N GLU A 65 10.01 13.92 -6.29
CA GLU A 65 10.55 13.61 -4.96
C GLU A 65 9.74 12.45 -4.33
N PRO A 66 10.35 11.29 -4.04
CA PRO A 66 9.64 10.17 -3.45
C PRO A 66 9.31 10.36 -1.98
N LEU A 67 10.06 11.17 -1.23
CA LEU A 67 9.84 11.40 0.21
C LEU A 67 9.71 12.90 0.57
N PRO A 68 8.69 13.62 0.06
CA PRO A 68 8.56 15.07 0.24
C PRO A 68 8.35 15.48 1.71
N LEU A 69 7.72 14.65 2.54
CA LEU A 69 7.48 15.00 3.94
C LEU A 69 8.79 14.93 4.73
N VAL A 70 9.54 13.84 4.59
CA VAL A 70 10.84 13.66 5.27
C VAL A 70 11.80 14.80 4.88
N THR A 71 11.82 15.17 3.60
CA THR A 71 12.68 16.25 3.09
C THR A 71 12.29 17.63 3.64
N ASN A 72 11.02 17.86 3.98
CA ASN A 72 10.51 19.16 4.42
C ASN A 72 10.03 19.20 5.88
N LEU A 73 10.39 18.21 6.71
CA LEU A 73 9.85 18.06 8.08
C LEU A 73 10.05 19.30 8.97
N LYS A 74 11.12 20.06 8.74
CA LYS A 74 11.44 21.29 9.49
C LYS A 74 10.57 22.50 9.10
N ASP A 75 9.89 22.44 7.96
CA ASP A 75 9.04 23.52 7.46
C ASP A 75 7.57 23.21 7.74
N VAL A 76 7.07 23.72 8.87
CA VAL A 76 5.69 23.51 9.34
C VAL A 76 4.65 23.89 8.28
N LYS A 77 4.88 24.92 7.47
CA LYS A 77 3.94 25.34 6.43
C LYS A 77 3.85 24.30 5.31
N LYS A 78 4.99 23.74 4.91
CA LYS A 78 5.03 22.65 3.91
C LYS A 78 4.41 21.37 4.46
N VAL A 79 4.67 21.04 5.72
CA VAL A 79 4.01 19.90 6.39
C VAL A 79 2.49 20.09 6.40
N GLY A 80 1.98 21.26 6.80
CA GLY A 80 0.56 21.56 6.81
C GLY A 80 -0.09 21.45 5.41
N LYS A 81 0.57 21.96 4.37
CA LYS A 81 0.13 21.80 2.97
C LYS A 81 0.10 20.33 2.55
N TRP A 82 1.13 19.56 2.90
CA TRP A 82 1.22 18.14 2.60
C TRP A 82 0.07 17.36 3.26
N ILE A 83 -0.25 17.65 4.53
CA ILE A 83 -1.41 17.06 5.22
C ILE A 83 -2.70 17.39 4.46
N GLY A 84 -2.92 18.68 4.15
CA GLY A 84 -4.12 19.12 3.43
C GLY A 84 -4.30 18.44 2.08
N PHE A 85 -3.23 18.38 1.26
CA PHE A 85 -3.28 17.69 -0.03
C PHE A 85 -3.50 16.17 0.11
N THR A 86 -2.89 15.54 1.11
CA THR A 86 -3.06 14.10 1.36
C THR A 86 -4.50 13.77 1.77
N VAL A 87 -5.13 14.61 2.60
CA VAL A 87 -6.55 14.44 2.99
C VAL A 87 -7.47 14.62 1.79
N ILE A 88 -7.26 15.65 0.97
CA ILE A 88 -8.06 15.86 -0.25
C ILE A 88 -7.90 14.68 -1.20
N ALA A 89 -6.67 14.22 -1.42
CA ALA A 89 -6.40 13.05 -2.25
C ALA A 89 -7.09 11.80 -1.71
N PHE A 90 -7.06 11.57 -0.39
CA PHE A 90 -7.80 10.48 0.23
C PHE A 90 -9.29 10.55 -0.09
N LEU A 91 -9.94 11.70 0.13
CA LEU A 91 -11.39 11.84 -0.11
C LEU A 91 -11.76 11.57 -1.58
N LEU A 92 -10.98 12.13 -2.52
CA LEU A 92 -11.22 11.95 -3.96
C LEU A 92 -11.02 10.49 -4.39
N ILE A 93 -9.92 9.87 -3.97
CA ILE A 93 -9.58 8.49 -4.34
C ILE A 93 -10.56 7.52 -3.68
N PHE A 94 -10.92 7.74 -2.42
CA PHE A 94 -11.89 6.93 -1.70
C PHE A 94 -13.29 7.01 -2.33
N GLY A 95 -13.75 8.20 -2.70
CA GLY A 95 -15.01 8.38 -3.41
C GLY A 95 -15.04 7.66 -4.76
N ALA A 96 -13.98 7.82 -5.56
CA ALA A 96 -13.84 7.12 -6.84
C ALA A 96 -13.78 5.58 -6.65
N TYR A 97 -13.03 5.12 -5.64
CA TYR A 97 -12.95 3.72 -5.26
C TYR A 97 -14.33 3.15 -4.93
N LYS A 98 -15.12 3.80 -4.07
CA LYS A 98 -16.47 3.34 -3.72
C LYS A 98 -17.39 3.29 -4.94
N GLY A 99 -17.34 4.29 -5.82
CA GLY A 99 -18.12 4.28 -7.07
C GLY A 99 -17.77 3.10 -7.99
N ILE A 100 -16.48 2.81 -8.15
CA ILE A 100 -16.01 1.67 -8.95
C ILE A 100 -16.38 0.35 -8.30
N SER A 101 -16.22 0.22 -6.98
CA SER A 101 -16.63 -0.97 -6.23
C SER A 101 -18.12 -1.25 -6.38
N MET A 102 -18.98 -0.23 -6.30
CA MET A 102 -20.43 -0.40 -6.51
C MET A 102 -20.74 -0.92 -7.93
N ALA A 103 -20.14 -0.33 -8.96
CA ALA A 103 -20.34 -0.75 -10.34
C ALA A 103 -19.79 -2.16 -10.61
N ALA A 104 -18.57 -2.44 -10.14
CA ALA A 104 -17.93 -3.73 -10.28
C ALA A 104 -18.72 -4.82 -9.54
N HIS A 105 -19.22 -4.54 -8.34
CA HIS A 105 -20.04 -5.48 -7.57
C HIS A 105 -21.30 -5.86 -8.34
N HIS A 106 -22.01 -4.88 -8.92
CA HIS A 106 -23.21 -5.14 -9.71
C HIS A 106 -22.93 -6.02 -10.94
N ILE A 107 -21.85 -5.77 -11.67
CA ILE A 107 -21.44 -6.59 -12.81
C ILE A 107 -21.06 -8.00 -12.33
N SER A 108 -20.28 -8.09 -11.25
CA SER A 108 -19.77 -9.36 -10.73
C SER A 108 -20.90 -10.29 -10.30
N THR A 109 -21.89 -9.77 -9.55
CA THR A 109 -23.01 -10.59 -9.05
C THR A 109 -24.05 -10.87 -10.13
N ASN A 110 -24.48 -9.88 -10.89
CA ASN A 110 -25.64 -10.03 -11.79
C ASN A 110 -25.29 -10.53 -13.19
N ILE A 111 -24.05 -10.32 -13.64
CA ILE A 111 -23.60 -10.70 -14.99
C ILE A 111 -22.69 -11.92 -14.92
N LEU A 112 -21.72 -11.92 -13.99
CA LEU A 112 -20.69 -12.97 -13.91
C LEU A 112 -21.01 -14.07 -12.89
N GLY A 113 -22.00 -13.87 -12.02
CA GLY A 113 -22.41 -14.86 -11.01
C GLY A 113 -21.39 -15.08 -9.89
N GLU A 114 -20.51 -14.09 -9.62
CA GLU A 114 -19.53 -14.17 -8.54
C GLU A 114 -20.20 -14.13 -7.16
N THR A 115 -19.74 -14.99 -6.24
CA THR A 115 -20.30 -15.11 -4.89
C THR A 115 -19.41 -14.44 -3.86
N PHE A 116 -19.96 -13.46 -3.15
CA PHE A 116 -19.28 -12.76 -2.08
C PHE A 116 -19.53 -13.45 -0.73
N PRO A 117 -18.54 -13.50 0.17
CA PRO A 117 -18.74 -13.98 1.53
C PRO A 117 -19.77 -13.11 2.26
N SER A 118 -20.59 -13.73 3.10
CA SER A 118 -21.51 -13.01 3.98
C SER A 118 -20.76 -12.20 5.05
N GLU A 119 -21.39 -11.17 5.61
CA GLU A 119 -20.81 -10.42 6.75
C GLU A 119 -20.44 -11.34 7.92
N SER A 120 -21.26 -12.36 8.18
CA SER A 120 -21.02 -13.37 9.21
C SER A 120 -19.75 -14.21 8.98
N PHE A 121 -19.28 -14.35 7.73
CA PHE A 121 -18.01 -14.99 7.43
C PHE A 121 -16.84 -14.15 7.98
N PHE A 122 -16.88 -12.83 7.79
CA PHE A 122 -15.83 -11.94 8.27
C PHE A 122 -15.82 -11.81 9.79
N GLU A 123 -16.99 -11.74 10.42
CA GLU A 123 -17.11 -11.68 11.90
C GLU A 123 -16.53 -12.91 12.59
N THR A 124 -16.68 -14.09 11.98
CA THR A 124 -16.19 -15.36 12.53
C THR A 124 -14.71 -15.61 12.26
N HIS A 125 -14.18 -15.13 11.12
CA HIS A 125 -12.79 -15.37 10.73
C HIS A 125 -11.82 -14.27 11.21
N TYR A 126 -12.33 -13.10 11.60
CA TYR A 126 -11.53 -11.98 12.12
C TYR A 126 -12.07 -11.44 13.45
N PRO A 127 -12.13 -12.25 14.51
CA PRO A 127 -12.71 -11.82 15.78
C PRO A 127 -11.89 -10.68 16.42
N GLY A 128 -12.59 -9.56 16.69
CA GLY A 128 -12.45 -8.78 17.92
C GLY A 128 -11.13 -8.06 18.19
N ALA A 129 -10.40 -7.61 17.19
CA ALA A 129 -9.31 -6.69 17.45
C ALA A 129 -9.81 -5.27 17.71
N SER A 130 -9.14 -4.58 18.63
CA SER A 130 -9.40 -3.15 18.81
C SER A 130 -9.18 -2.41 17.48
N PRO A 131 -10.00 -1.38 17.16
CA PRO A 131 -9.79 -0.55 15.97
C PRO A 131 -8.37 0.01 15.86
N PHE A 132 -7.72 0.27 17.00
CA PHE A 132 -6.33 0.67 17.06
C PHE A 132 -5.37 -0.42 16.55
N ALA A 133 -5.52 -1.66 17.01
CA ALA A 133 -4.72 -2.78 16.52
C ALA A 133 -4.89 -2.96 15.00
N ALA A 134 -6.14 -2.92 14.51
CA ALA A 134 -6.46 -2.99 13.09
C ALA A 134 -5.81 -1.85 12.30
N PHE A 135 -5.88 -0.61 12.79
CA PHE A 135 -5.25 0.53 12.14
C PHE A 135 -3.73 0.32 12.00
N PHE A 136 -3.02 -0.05 13.07
CA PHE A 136 -1.57 -0.26 13.02
C PHE A 136 -1.17 -1.41 12.09
N LEU A 137 -1.91 -2.52 12.10
CA LEU A 137 -1.64 -3.64 11.21
C LEU A 137 -1.94 -3.30 9.74
N ILE A 138 -3.00 -2.54 9.45
CA ILE A 138 -3.30 -2.03 8.10
C ILE A 138 -2.22 -1.04 7.66
N PHE A 139 -1.79 -0.14 8.55
CA PHE A 139 -0.72 0.81 8.27
C PHE A 139 0.60 0.11 7.97
N ALA A 140 0.95 -0.93 8.72
CA ALA A 140 2.14 -1.75 8.44
C ALA A 140 2.02 -2.52 7.13
N SER A 141 0.89 -3.23 6.92
CA SER A 141 0.70 -4.15 5.81
C SER A 141 0.29 -3.46 4.51
N ALA A 142 -0.94 -2.97 4.41
CA ALA A 142 -1.43 -2.31 3.20
C ALA A 142 -0.74 -0.98 2.95
N GLY A 143 -0.50 -0.21 4.01
CA GLY A 143 0.17 1.10 3.96
C GLY A 143 1.64 0.97 3.58
N ILE A 144 2.51 0.55 4.50
CA ILE A 144 3.95 0.58 4.26
C ILE A 144 4.36 -0.55 3.32
N MET A 145 4.14 -1.81 3.71
CA MET A 145 4.65 -2.95 2.95
C MET A 145 4.07 -2.96 1.52
N GLY A 146 2.75 -2.86 1.38
CA GLY A 146 2.07 -2.85 0.08
C GLY A 146 2.56 -1.71 -0.82
N GLU A 147 2.65 -0.49 -0.32
CA GLU A 147 3.10 0.64 -1.12
C GLU A 147 4.61 0.58 -1.43
N VAL A 148 5.44 0.02 -0.54
CA VAL A 148 6.86 -0.23 -0.84
C VAL A 148 7.00 -1.16 -2.03
N PHE A 149 6.29 -2.30 -2.05
CA PHE A 149 6.42 -3.26 -3.14
C PHE A 149 5.86 -2.75 -4.46
N PHE A 150 4.66 -2.16 -4.45
CA PHE A 150 3.96 -1.86 -5.69
C PHE A 150 4.23 -0.46 -6.23
N ARG A 151 4.45 0.54 -5.38
CA ARG A 151 4.62 1.95 -5.80
C ARG A 151 6.09 2.36 -5.73
N LEU A 152 6.77 2.08 -4.62
CA LEU A 152 8.18 2.45 -4.51
C LEU A 152 9.08 1.53 -5.34
N PHE A 153 8.84 0.22 -5.35
CA PHE A 153 9.66 -0.73 -6.12
C PHE A 153 9.13 -0.97 -7.54
N ALA A 154 7.97 -1.64 -7.68
CA ALA A 154 7.49 -2.12 -8.98
C ALA A 154 7.22 -0.98 -9.98
N LEU A 155 6.49 0.06 -9.59
CA LEU A 155 6.22 1.21 -10.45
C LEU A 155 7.51 1.89 -10.91
N ASN A 156 8.46 2.17 -10.01
CA ASN A 156 9.73 2.80 -10.40
C ASN A 156 10.59 1.91 -11.28
N LEU A 157 10.59 0.59 -11.07
CA LEU A 157 11.26 -0.36 -11.96
C LEU A 157 10.67 -0.30 -13.36
N ILE A 158 9.34 -0.39 -13.48
CA ILE A 158 8.65 -0.35 -14.77
C ILE A 158 8.84 1.01 -15.43
N TRP A 159 8.78 2.11 -14.67
CA TRP A 159 9.02 3.45 -15.21
C TRP A 159 10.46 3.56 -15.73
N LYS A 160 11.45 3.03 -15.01
CA LYS A 160 12.85 3.06 -15.46
C LYS A 160 13.06 2.24 -16.74
N LEU A 161 12.34 1.13 -16.91
CA LEU A 161 12.41 0.26 -18.09
C LEU A 161 11.66 0.84 -19.30
N THR A 162 10.45 1.35 -19.09
CA THR A 162 9.56 1.84 -20.17
C THR A 162 9.79 3.31 -20.53
N LYS A 163 10.44 4.07 -19.64
CA LYS A 163 10.57 5.53 -19.70
C LYS A 163 9.23 6.27 -19.81
N ASN A 164 8.12 5.62 -19.44
CA ASN A 164 6.78 6.18 -19.53
C ASN A 164 6.02 5.99 -18.22
N ALA A 165 5.74 7.10 -17.53
CA ALA A 165 5.06 7.08 -16.24
C ALA A 165 3.63 6.52 -16.33
N GLY A 166 2.91 6.80 -17.42
CA GLY A 166 1.53 6.33 -17.60
C GLY A 166 1.49 4.82 -17.75
N ILE A 167 2.37 4.26 -18.59
CA ILE A 167 2.51 2.81 -18.75
C ILE A 167 2.93 2.18 -17.42
N ALA A 168 3.89 2.77 -16.71
CA ALA A 168 4.34 2.25 -15.43
C ALA A 168 3.22 2.18 -14.38
N ILE A 169 2.41 3.24 -14.27
CA ILE A 169 1.25 3.28 -13.37
C ILE A 169 0.26 2.18 -13.74
N VAL A 170 -0.11 2.05 -15.02
CA VAL A 170 -1.10 1.04 -15.44
C VAL A 170 -0.58 -0.37 -15.18
N VAL A 171 0.63 -0.69 -15.62
CA VAL A 171 1.21 -2.03 -15.49
C VAL A 171 1.44 -2.40 -14.03
N SER A 172 1.96 -1.49 -13.20
CA SER A 172 2.15 -1.77 -11.76
C SER A 172 0.83 -2.01 -11.04
N SER A 173 -0.24 -1.34 -11.48
CA SER A 173 -1.59 -1.49 -10.91
C SER A 173 -2.23 -2.82 -11.28
N VAL A 174 -2.01 -3.29 -12.50
CA VAL A 174 -2.43 -4.62 -12.93
C VAL A 174 -1.67 -5.71 -12.15
N ILE A 175 -0.36 -5.56 -11.98
CA ILE A 175 0.45 -6.49 -11.16
C ILE A 175 -0.03 -6.51 -9.71
N PHE A 176 -0.29 -5.33 -9.13
CA PHE A 176 -0.87 -5.19 -7.79
C PHE A 176 -2.20 -5.93 -7.68
N SER A 177 -3.04 -5.84 -8.71
CA SER A 177 -4.32 -6.53 -8.72
C SER A 177 -4.18 -8.05 -8.84
N ILE A 178 -3.28 -8.53 -9.70
CA ILE A 178 -3.01 -9.96 -9.89
C ILE A 178 -2.41 -10.58 -8.63
N TYR A 179 -1.65 -9.82 -7.84
CA TYR A 179 -1.17 -10.28 -6.54
C TYR A 179 -2.30 -10.71 -5.59
N PHE A 180 -3.48 -10.10 -5.67
CA PHE A 180 -4.63 -10.55 -4.87
C PHE A 180 -5.34 -11.79 -5.42
N LEU A 181 -5.00 -12.21 -6.64
CA LEU A 181 -5.52 -13.42 -7.27
C LEU A 181 -4.49 -14.55 -7.29
N THR A 182 -3.34 -14.36 -6.63
CA THR A 182 -2.24 -15.32 -6.66
C THR A 182 -2.36 -16.38 -5.55
N PRO A 183 -1.98 -17.65 -5.80
CA PRO A 183 -1.93 -18.70 -4.77
C PRO A 183 -0.80 -18.52 -3.76
N LEU A 184 0.08 -17.52 -3.97
CA LEU A 184 1.25 -17.33 -3.11
C LEU A 184 0.89 -16.84 -1.70
N ASN A 185 -0.35 -16.37 -1.49
CA ASN A 185 -0.84 -15.97 -0.18
C ASN A 185 -2.19 -16.65 0.07
N PRO A 186 -2.25 -17.71 0.92
CA PRO A 186 -3.50 -18.40 1.24
C PRO A 186 -4.60 -17.48 1.79
N LYS A 187 -4.23 -16.34 2.38
CA LYS A 187 -5.20 -15.33 2.85
C LYS A 187 -6.00 -14.68 1.70
N ASN A 188 -5.50 -14.79 0.47
CA ASN A 188 -6.16 -14.27 -0.72
C ASN A 188 -7.10 -15.29 -1.36
N GLU A 189 -7.19 -16.54 -0.89
CA GLU A 189 -8.09 -17.56 -1.48
C GLU A 189 -9.56 -17.13 -1.41
N ILE A 190 -9.94 -16.39 -0.35
CA ILE A 190 -11.28 -15.78 -0.23
C ILE A 190 -11.59 -14.90 -1.45
N MET A 191 -10.58 -14.22 -2.00
CA MET A 191 -10.73 -13.30 -3.13
C MET A 191 -11.00 -14.03 -4.45
N TRP A 192 -10.78 -15.36 -4.51
CA TRP A 192 -11.01 -16.15 -5.71
C TRP A 192 -12.48 -16.50 -5.95
N GLY A 193 -13.36 -16.27 -4.97
CA GLY A 193 -14.81 -16.38 -5.18
C GLY A 193 -15.37 -15.24 -6.04
N PHE A 194 -14.60 -14.16 -6.21
CA PHE A 194 -15.00 -12.95 -6.94
C PHE A 194 -13.80 -12.26 -7.61
N PRO A 195 -13.11 -12.98 -8.53
CA PRO A 195 -11.85 -12.55 -9.11
C PRO A 195 -11.97 -11.33 -10.03
N PHE A 196 -13.07 -11.18 -10.78
CA PHE A 196 -13.30 -10.02 -11.63
C PHE A 196 -13.48 -8.76 -10.78
N TYR A 197 -14.28 -8.83 -9.72
CA TYR A 197 -14.44 -7.71 -8.80
C TYR A 197 -13.08 -7.22 -8.29
N HIS A 198 -12.28 -8.15 -7.77
CA HIS A 198 -10.95 -7.81 -7.25
C HIS A 198 -10.00 -7.31 -8.32
N LEU A 199 -10.04 -7.89 -9.53
CA LEU A 199 -9.21 -7.45 -10.64
C LEU A 199 -9.49 -5.98 -11.00
N VAL A 200 -10.77 -5.64 -11.16
CA VAL A 200 -11.19 -4.29 -11.56
C VAL A 200 -10.90 -3.30 -10.44
N VAL A 201 -11.41 -3.58 -9.24
CA VAL A 201 -11.34 -2.64 -8.11
C VAL A 201 -9.90 -2.36 -7.70
N ASN A 202 -9.05 -3.40 -7.59
CA ASN A 202 -7.65 -3.20 -7.22
C ASN A 202 -6.84 -2.56 -8.35
N THR A 203 -7.13 -2.84 -9.62
CA THR A 203 -6.46 -2.15 -10.74
C THR A 203 -6.75 -0.65 -10.70
N PHE A 204 -8.01 -0.24 -10.57
CA PHE A 204 -8.34 1.19 -10.52
C PHE A 204 -7.82 1.87 -9.24
N ALA A 205 -7.91 1.21 -8.09
CA ALA A 205 -7.28 1.70 -6.86
C ALA A 205 -5.77 1.88 -7.04
N GLY A 206 -5.09 0.91 -7.67
CA GLY A 206 -3.68 0.97 -8.02
C GLY A 206 -3.37 2.17 -8.91
N ILE A 207 -4.19 2.42 -9.94
CA ILE A 207 -4.00 3.55 -10.88
C ILE A 207 -4.07 4.87 -10.12
N PHE A 208 -5.11 5.08 -9.31
CA PHE A 208 -5.25 6.31 -8.53
C PHE A 208 -4.10 6.51 -7.54
N LEU A 209 -3.68 5.44 -6.87
CA LEU A 209 -2.55 5.48 -5.94
C LEU A 209 -1.22 5.70 -6.66
N GLY A 210 -1.03 5.17 -7.87
CA GLY A 210 0.13 5.44 -8.72
C GLY A 210 0.19 6.90 -9.21
N TYR A 211 -0.96 7.50 -9.54
CA TYR A 211 -1.03 8.93 -9.83
C TYR A 211 -0.73 9.79 -8.59
N ALA A 212 -1.30 9.43 -7.44
CA ALA A 212 -1.01 10.10 -6.17
C ALA A 212 0.47 9.97 -5.81
N TYR A 213 1.09 8.81 -6.05
CA TYR A 213 2.51 8.57 -5.81
C TYR A 213 3.38 9.55 -6.60
N LYS A 214 3.13 9.65 -7.91
CA LYS A 214 3.85 10.57 -8.79
C LYS A 214 3.69 12.05 -8.38
N LYS A 215 2.55 12.43 -7.81
CA LYS A 215 2.21 13.83 -7.53
C LYS A 215 2.50 14.28 -6.10
N LEU A 216 2.35 13.38 -5.13
CA LEU A 216 2.36 13.67 -3.69
C LEU A 216 3.45 12.90 -2.93
N GLY A 217 4.12 11.95 -3.58
CA GLY A 217 5.17 11.14 -2.98
C GLY A 217 4.67 9.90 -2.25
N PHE A 218 5.61 9.11 -1.75
CA PHE A 218 5.38 7.83 -1.10
C PHE A 218 4.57 7.96 0.19
N GLU A 219 4.91 8.92 1.06
CA GLU A 219 4.28 9.01 2.38
C GLU A 219 2.79 9.31 2.28
N SER A 220 2.38 10.13 1.30
CA SER A 220 0.96 10.42 1.07
C SER A 220 0.21 9.17 0.66
N VAL A 221 0.82 8.35 -0.19
CA VAL A 221 0.18 7.12 -0.68
C VAL A 221 0.08 6.07 0.42
N VAL A 222 1.08 5.95 1.30
CA VAL A 222 1.00 5.11 2.50
C VAL A 222 -0.21 5.50 3.36
N VAL A 223 -0.38 6.81 3.63
CA VAL A 223 -1.51 7.31 4.42
C VAL A 223 -2.83 7.06 3.70
N VAL A 224 -2.94 7.44 2.43
CA VAL A 224 -4.16 7.27 1.63
C VAL A 224 -4.56 5.80 1.57
N ARG A 225 -3.64 4.88 1.25
CA ARG A 225 -3.95 3.44 1.18
C ARG A 225 -4.40 2.89 2.53
N THR A 226 -3.75 3.32 3.61
CA THR A 226 -4.12 2.93 4.97
C THR A 226 -5.56 3.34 5.28
N LEU A 227 -5.90 4.61 5.07
CA LEU A 227 -7.23 5.14 5.33
C LEU A 227 -8.28 4.51 4.41
N MET A 228 -7.97 4.32 3.13
CA MET A 228 -8.86 3.64 2.19
C MET A 228 -9.18 2.21 2.63
N THR A 229 -8.20 1.48 3.18
CA THR A 229 -8.40 0.10 3.65
C THR A 229 -9.10 0.08 5.00
N PHE A 230 -8.87 1.09 5.85
CA PHE A 230 -9.47 1.18 7.17
C PHE A 230 -10.95 1.58 7.15
N PHE A 231 -11.35 2.47 6.22
CA PHE A 231 -12.73 2.93 6.08
C PHE A 231 -13.51 2.28 4.93
N GLY A 232 -12.82 1.50 4.08
CA GLY A 232 -13.36 0.94 2.84
C GLY A 232 -13.94 -0.44 3.01
#